data_AF-A0A1X7I2V0-F1
#
_entry.id   AF-A0A1X7I2V0-F1
#
_cell.length_a   1.000
_cell.length_b   1.000
_cell.length_c   1.000
_cell.angle_alpha   90.00
_cell.angle_beta   90.00
_cell.angle_gamma   90.00
#
_symmetry.space_group_name_H-M   'P 1'
#
loop_
_entity.id
_entity.type
_entity.pdbx_description
1 polymer ?
#
loop_
_entity_poly.entity_id
_entity_poly.type
_entity_poly.pdbx_seq_one_letter_code
_entity_poly.pdbx_strand_id
1 'polypeptide(L)'
;MYLKWVSGNGGSIFFSKPGLRDFVESRIYEGVICRDIDIMDDNNHLLVSLVTAEDSFYLDKLRLSENLVKDLNSMGIQAMVSWIHKEEEGELEEPSFLEKPLFWGVVGTSLSAVLAMGIVSTLTCLMVGGAFYGLAVFMGSDSGKNIKESIYSLIKEILD
;
A
#
# COMPACT_ATOMS: atom_id res chain seq x y z
N MET A 1 16.03 9.47 8.13
CA MET A 1 16.91 9.21 9.29
C MET A 1 16.12 9.50 10.55
N TYR A 2 15.45 8.48 11.11
CA TYR A 2 14.70 8.60 12.37
C TYR A 2 15.63 8.26 13.53
N LEU A 3 15.80 9.21 14.45
CA LEU A 3 16.61 9.07 15.66
C LEU A 3 15.66 9.00 16.85
N LYS A 4 15.71 7.92 17.63
CA LYS A 4 15.00 7.84 18.90
C LYS A 4 15.92 8.30 20.03
N TRP A 5 15.38 9.19 20.87
CA TRP A 5 16.04 9.65 22.07
C TRP A 5 15.64 8.74 23.23
N VAL A 6 16.60 7.95 23.74
CA VAL A 6 16.40 7.09 24.91
C VAL A 6 17.21 7.67 26.05
N SER A 7 16.52 8.14 27.10
CA SER A 7 17.15 8.67 28.31
C SER A 7 17.04 7.66 29.45
N GLY A 8 18.19 7.23 29.99
CA GLY A 8 18.28 6.31 31.12
C GLY A 8 19.07 6.91 32.28
N ASN A 9 19.20 6.14 33.37
CA ASN A 9 19.89 6.57 34.60
C ASN A 9 21.38 6.91 34.42
N GLY A 10 21.99 6.52 33.29
CA GLY A 10 23.41 6.75 32.97
C GLY A 10 23.67 7.76 31.85
N GLY A 11 22.63 8.40 31.30
CA GLY A 11 22.74 9.35 30.17
C GLY A 11 21.74 9.07 29.05
N SER A 12 21.89 9.80 27.95
CA SER A 12 21.04 9.67 26.75
C SER A 12 21.79 9.03 25.59
N ILE A 13 21.13 8.09 24.91
CA ILE A 13 21.65 7.40 23.73
C ILE A 13 20.72 7.65 22.55
N PHE A 14 21.30 7.93 21.39
CA PHE A 14 20.58 8.10 20.13
C PHE A 14 20.58 6.78 19.39
N PHE A 15 19.40 6.23 19.13
CA PHE A 15 19.25 5.04 18.30
C PHE A 15 18.75 5.45 16.92
N SER A 16 19.44 5.01 15.87
CA SER A 16 18.96 5.18 14.50
C SER A 16 18.12 3.97 14.10
N LYS A 17 17.01 4.19 13.39
CA LYS A 17 16.18 3.10 12.83
C LYS A 17 17.01 2.11 11.98
N PRO A 18 17.96 2.57 11.12
CA PRO A 18 18.87 1.66 10.42
C PRO A 18 19.78 0.85 11.35
N GLY A 19 20.42 1.47 12.35
CA GLY A 19 21.31 0.74 13.26
C GLY A 19 20.58 -0.26 14.16
N LEU A 20 19.34 0.04 14.54
CA LEU A 20 18.47 -0.92 15.23
C LEU A 20 18.10 -2.10 14.32
N ARG A 21 17.86 -1.83 13.03
CA ARG A 21 17.61 -2.87 12.04
C ARG A 21 18.81 -3.79 11.89
N ASP A 22 20.00 -3.22 11.72
CA ASP A 22 21.24 -3.98 11.60
C ASP A 22 21.51 -4.83 12.86
N PHE A 23 21.22 -4.27 14.05
CA PHE A 23 21.32 -5.02 15.30
C PHE A 23 20.36 -6.21 15.34
N VAL A 24 19.07 -6.00 15.00
CA VAL A 24 18.09 -7.08 14.96
C VAL A 24 18.48 -8.13 13.91
N GLU A 25 18.90 -7.70 12.72
CA GLU A 25 19.33 -8.60 11.64
C GLU A 25 20.58 -9.42 12.02
N SER A 26 21.46 -8.90 12.88
CA SER A 26 22.60 -9.67 13.39
C SER A 26 22.22 -10.78 14.40
N ARG A 27 20.99 -10.74 14.93
CA ARG A 27 20.50 -11.65 15.96
C ARG A 27 19.50 -12.69 15.46
N ILE A 28 19.03 -12.54 14.23
CA ILE A 28 18.11 -13.49 13.58
C ILE A 28 18.88 -14.58 12.82
N TYR A 29 18.27 -15.75 12.68
CA TYR A 29 18.82 -16.87 11.91
C TYR A 29 18.48 -16.76 10.42
N GLU A 30 19.22 -17.46 9.57
CA GLU A 30 18.97 -17.51 8.12
C GLU A 30 17.52 -17.94 7.82
N GLY A 31 16.81 -17.15 7.00
CA GLY A 31 15.41 -17.40 6.64
C GLY A 31 14.39 -16.50 7.36
N VAL A 32 14.81 -15.74 8.38
CA VAL A 32 14.01 -14.67 9.01
C VAL A 32 14.48 -13.31 8.51
N ILE A 33 13.53 -12.42 8.22
CA ILE A 33 13.80 -11.05 7.75
C ILE A 33 13.14 -10.06 8.71
N CYS A 34 13.87 -9.03 9.11
CA CYS A 34 13.28 -7.86 9.78
C CYS A 34 12.58 -6.99 8.73
N ARG A 35 11.24 -7.00 8.72
CA ARG A 35 10.43 -6.24 7.77
C ARG A 35 10.45 -4.76 8.13
N ASP A 36 10.14 -4.45 9.38
CA ASP A 36 10.15 -3.08 9.86
C ASP A 36 10.44 -3.01 11.37
N ILE A 37 10.91 -1.84 11.80
CA ILE A 37 11.08 -1.47 13.19
C ILE A 37 10.35 -0.15 13.41
N ASP A 38 9.25 -0.20 14.14
CA ASP A 38 8.45 0.97 14.45
C ASP A 38 8.65 1.45 15.88
N ILE A 39 8.77 2.76 15.97
CA ILE A 39 8.92 3.47 17.23
C ILE A 39 7.52 3.96 17.59
N MET A 40 6.85 3.22 18.48
CA MET A 40 5.42 3.45 18.73
C MET A 40 5.12 4.68 19.58
N ASP A 41 6.06 5.13 20.41
CA ASP A 41 5.83 6.25 21.33
C ASP A 41 7.12 6.85 21.90
N ASP A 42 6.97 8.03 22.53
CA ASP A 42 7.98 8.73 23.34
C ASP A 42 8.43 7.92 24.57
N ASN A 43 7.63 6.93 24.98
CA ASN A 43 7.88 6.08 26.16
C ASN A 43 8.88 4.93 25.92
N ASN A 44 9.83 5.05 24.98
CA ASN A 44 10.81 3.99 24.66
C ASN A 44 10.23 2.67 24.12
N HIS A 45 8.99 2.65 23.65
CA HIS A 45 8.41 1.43 23.06
C HIS A 45 8.87 1.22 21.60
N LEU A 46 9.27 -0.01 21.28
CA LEU A 46 9.78 -0.42 19.98
C LEU A 46 9.03 -1.67 19.51
N LEU A 47 8.43 -1.62 18.33
CA LEU A 47 7.80 -2.75 17.69
C LEU A 47 8.77 -3.30 16.63
N VAL A 48 9.17 -4.56 16.77
CA VAL A 48 9.99 -5.26 15.78
C VAL A 48 9.09 -6.22 15.02
N SER A 49 8.95 -6.01 13.72
CA SER A 49 8.16 -6.86 12.83
C SER A 49 9.06 -7.84 12.10
N LEU A 50 8.94 -9.13 12.43
CA LEU A 50 9.71 -10.21 11.84
C LEU A 50 8.85 -11.03 10.88
N VAL A 51 9.43 -11.40 9.74
CA VAL A 51 8.80 -12.27 8.74
C VAL A 51 9.66 -13.51 8.55
N THR A 52 9.02 -14.67 8.47
CA THR A 52 9.67 -15.95 8.12
C THR A 52 9.02 -16.53 6.87
N ALA A 53 9.83 -17.08 5.96
CA ALA A 53 9.34 -17.79 4.78
C ALA A 53 8.95 -19.24 5.08
N GLU A 54 9.51 -19.82 6.15
CA GLU A 54 9.19 -21.16 6.62
C GLU A 54 8.18 -21.09 7.77
N ASP A 55 7.34 -22.13 7.87
CA ASP A 55 6.58 -22.46 9.08
C ASP A 55 7.56 -22.91 10.17
N SER A 56 8.42 -21.98 10.61
CA SER A 56 9.37 -22.23 11.68
C SER A 56 8.60 -22.57 12.95
N PHE A 57 9.09 -23.58 13.67
CA PHE A 57 8.43 -24.11 14.85
C PHE A 57 8.10 -22.98 15.84
N TYR A 58 6.88 -22.97 16.36
CA TYR A 58 6.39 -21.95 17.30
C TYR A 58 7.36 -21.69 18.47
N LEU A 59 8.05 -22.74 18.94
CA LEU A 59 9.04 -22.65 20.02
C LEU A 59 10.28 -21.84 19.63
N ASP A 60 10.73 -21.92 18.38
CA ASP A 60 11.90 -21.17 17.90
C ASP A 60 11.56 -19.70 17.69
N LYS A 61 10.34 -19.41 17.20
CA LYS A 61 9.79 -18.06 17.13
C LYS A 61 9.71 -17.41 18.52
N LEU A 62 9.20 -18.14 19.50
CA LEU A 62 9.04 -17.66 20.87
C LEU A 62 10.41 -17.37 21.51
N ARG A 63 11.36 -18.31 21.41
CA ARG A 63 12.72 -18.14 21.94
C ARG A 63 13.45 -16.96 21.32
N LEU A 64 13.35 -16.79 20.01
CA LEU A 64 13.96 -15.66 19.33
C LEU A 64 13.32 -14.34 19.80
N SER A 65 11.99 -14.29 19.90
CA SER A 65 11.30 -13.10 20.39
C SER A 65 11.67 -12.76 21.83
N GLU A 66 11.76 -13.73 22.73
CA GLU A 66 12.17 -13.53 24.12
C GLU A 66 13.60 -13.02 24.22
N ASN A 67 14.53 -13.59 23.44
CA ASN A 67 15.92 -13.16 23.41
C ASN A 67 16.06 -11.72 22.89
N LEU A 68 15.37 -11.38 21.80
CA LEU A 68 15.36 -10.03 21.24
C LEU A 68 14.77 -9.01 22.23
N VAL A 69 13.65 -9.36 22.87
CA VAL A 69 13.02 -8.51 23.88
C VAL A 69 13.96 -8.33 25.08
N LYS A 70 14.64 -9.38 25.53
CA LYS A 70 15.60 -9.31 26.64
C LYS A 70 16.80 -8.42 26.30
N ASP A 71 17.37 -8.58 25.11
CA ASP A 71 18.52 -7.79 24.65
C ASP A 71 18.15 -6.31 24.52
N LEU A 72 16.99 -6.00 23.93
CA LEU A 72 16.50 -4.62 23.78
C LEU A 72 16.11 -4.00 25.13
N ASN A 73 15.48 -4.76 26.03
CA ASN A 73 15.18 -4.31 27.40
C ASN A 73 16.46 -4.01 28.18
N SER A 74 17.53 -4.77 27.97
CA SER A 74 18.84 -4.50 28.61
C SER A 74 19.44 -3.15 28.17
N MET A 75 19.06 -2.66 26.99
CA MET A 75 19.42 -1.35 26.47
C MET A 75 18.46 -0.23 26.92
N GLY A 76 17.48 -0.54 27.78
CA GLY A 76 16.46 0.41 28.25
C GLY A 76 15.35 0.69 27.24
N ILE A 77 15.19 -0.17 26.23
CA ILE A 77 14.16 -0.07 25.19
C ILE A 77 13.10 -1.13 25.46
N GLN A 78 11.85 -0.73 25.66
CA GLN A 78 10.76 -1.68 25.80
C GLN A 78 10.37 -2.20 24.42
N ALA A 79 10.78 -3.43 24.10
CA ALA A 79 10.53 -4.01 22.81
C ALA A 79 9.35 -4.99 22.83
N MET A 80 8.55 -4.97 21.76
CA MET A 80 7.55 -5.97 21.43
C MET A 80 7.90 -6.56 20.08
N VAL A 81 7.88 -7.88 19.98
CA VAL A 81 8.17 -8.60 18.73
C VAL A 81 6.87 -9.13 18.15
N SER A 82 6.55 -8.72 16.92
CA SER A 82 5.41 -9.21 16.17
C SER A 82 5.89 -10.10 15.03
N TRP A 83 5.25 -11.25 14.87
CA TRP A 83 5.51 -12.17 13.77
C TRP A 83 4.43 -12.00 12.72
N ILE A 84 4.84 -11.60 11.52
CA ILE A 84 3.96 -11.49 10.37
C ILE A 84 4.19 -12.73 9.52
N HIS A 85 3.17 -13.58 9.41
CA HIS A 85 3.19 -14.69 8.48
C HIS A 85 3.19 -14.10 7.07
N LYS A 86 4.08 -14.59 6.20
CA LYS A 86 4.14 -14.18 4.81
C LYS A 86 2.93 -14.76 4.06
N GLU A 87 1.72 -14.28 4.36
CA GLU A 87 0.73 -14.18 3.30
C GLU A 87 1.34 -13.24 2.27
N GLU A 88 1.14 -13.54 0.99
CA GLU A 88 1.59 -12.74 -0.15
C GLU A 88 0.93 -11.35 -0.12
N GLU A 89 1.30 -10.53 0.84
CA GLU A 89 1.07 -9.10 0.81
C GLU A 89 2.15 -8.57 -0.11
N GLY A 90 1.81 -8.52 -1.41
CA GLY A 90 2.37 -7.49 -2.27
C GLY A 90 2.35 -6.19 -1.49
N GLU A 91 3.50 -5.52 -1.44
CA GLU A 91 3.56 -4.14 -0.99
C GLU A 91 2.36 -3.44 -1.62
N LEU A 92 1.40 -3.02 -0.79
CA LEU A 92 0.51 -1.96 -1.18
C LEU A 92 1.41 -0.72 -1.23
N GLU A 93 2.22 -0.61 -2.29
CA GLU A 93 2.67 0.68 -2.78
C GLU A 93 1.38 1.49 -2.84
N GLU A 94 1.24 2.46 -1.92
CA GLU A 94 0.19 3.46 -2.06
C GLU A 94 0.29 3.92 -3.50
N PRO A 95 -0.76 3.78 -4.34
CA PRO A 95 -0.65 4.19 -5.72
C PRO A 95 -0.41 5.69 -5.70
N SER A 96 0.86 6.09 -5.83
CA SER A 96 1.30 7.46 -5.87
C SER A 96 0.81 7.99 -7.21
N PHE A 97 -0.46 8.40 -7.26
CA PHE A 97 -1.09 8.95 -8.45
C PHE A 97 -0.30 10.15 -8.97
N LEU A 98 0.41 10.84 -8.06
CA LEU A 98 1.32 11.95 -8.36
C LEU A 98 2.56 11.55 -9.17
N GLU A 99 3.00 10.30 -9.11
CA GLU A 99 4.14 9.79 -9.91
C GLU A 99 3.72 9.29 -11.29
N LYS A 100 2.41 9.08 -11.52
CA LYS A 100 1.91 8.61 -12.81
C LYS A 100 1.86 9.77 -13.81
N PRO A 101 2.62 9.74 -14.92
CA PRO A 101 2.59 10.81 -15.92
C PRO A 101 1.19 11.01 -16.54
N LEU A 102 0.41 9.93 -16.65
CA LEU A 102 -0.97 9.99 -17.11
C LEU A 102 -1.89 10.80 -16.19
N PHE A 103 -1.64 10.79 -14.87
CA PHE A 103 -2.42 11.59 -13.92
C PHE A 103 -2.28 13.07 -14.22
N TRP A 104 -1.05 13.55 -14.39
CA TRP A 104 -0.78 14.94 -14.77
C TRP A 104 -1.35 15.30 -16.15
N GLY A 105 -1.31 14.35 -17.09
CA GLY A 105 -2.00 14.49 -18.38
C GLY A 105 -3.50 14.74 -18.21
N VAL A 106 -4.19 13.91 -17.42
CA VAL A 106 -5.63 14.06 -17.16
C VAL A 106 -5.93 15.38 -16.44
N VAL A 107 -5.15 15.72 -15.41
CA VAL A 107 -5.32 16.96 -14.64
C VAL A 107 -5.12 18.19 -15.52
N GLY A 108 -4.04 18.22 -16.30
CA GLY A 108 -3.74 19.34 -17.21
C GLY A 108 -4.80 19.52 -18.29
N THR A 109 -5.25 18.42 -18.90
CA THR A 109 -6.31 18.46 -19.92
C THR A 109 -7.63 18.94 -19.33
N SER A 110 -7.98 18.47 -18.14
CA SER A 110 -9.19 18.90 -17.42
C SER A 110 -9.13 20.39 -17.08
N LEU A 111 -7.99 20.89 -16.59
CA LEU A 111 -7.82 22.30 -16.27
C LEU A 111 -7.86 23.18 -17.52
N SER A 112 -7.23 22.74 -18.61
CA SER A 112 -7.27 23.44 -19.90
C SER A 112 -8.67 23.51 -20.47
N ALA A 113 -9.46 22.42 -20.39
CA ALA A 113 -10.85 22.40 -20.81
C ALA A 113 -11.73 23.38 -20.00
N VAL A 114 -11.52 23.45 -18.68
CA VAL A 114 -12.22 24.41 -17.81
C VAL A 114 -11.90 25.86 -18.19
N LEU A 115 -10.63 26.16 -18.48
CA LEU A 115 -10.21 27.51 -18.88
C LEU A 115 -10.71 27.91 -20.27
N ALA A 116 -10.76 26.96 -21.21
CA ALA A 116 -11.15 27.23 -22.59
C ALA A 116 -12.68 27.32 -22.80
N MET A 117 -13.45 26.47 -22.12
CA MET A 117 -14.89 26.35 -22.34
C MET A 117 -15.75 26.75 -21.13
N GLY A 118 -15.14 26.96 -19.96
CA GLY A 118 -15.83 27.22 -18.71
C GLY A 118 -16.25 25.94 -17.97
N ILE A 119 -16.54 26.08 -16.68
CA ILE A 119 -16.91 24.98 -15.77
C ILE A 119 -18.17 24.25 -16.24
N VAL A 120 -19.19 24.98 -16.68
CA VAL A 120 -20.49 24.42 -17.09
C VAL A 120 -20.32 23.51 -18.30
N SER A 121 -19.65 23.98 -19.35
CA SER A 121 -19.40 23.20 -20.57
C SER A 121 -18.52 21.97 -20.31
N THR A 122 -17.53 22.09 -19.41
CA THR A 122 -16.69 20.96 -19.02
C THR A 122 -17.50 19.88 -18.31
N LEU A 123 -18.39 20.27 -17.39
CA LEU A 123 -19.28 19.33 -16.70
C LEU A 123 -20.25 18.64 -17.67
N THR A 124 -20.80 19.38 -18.63
CA THR A 124 -21.68 18.82 -19.67
C THR A 124 -20.93 17.83 -20.54
N CYS A 125 -19.70 18.15 -20.94
CA CYS A 125 -18.86 17.24 -21.74
C CYS A 125 -18.54 15.95 -20.97
N LEU A 126 -18.25 16.06 -19.67
CA LEU A 126 -17.99 14.91 -18.80
C LEU A 126 -19.24 14.04 -18.60
N MET A 127 -20.42 14.65 -18.41
CA MET A 127 -21.69 13.94 -18.35
C MET A 127 -22.01 13.19 -19.65
N VAL A 128 -21.87 13.85 -20.80
CA VAL A 128 -22.13 13.25 -22.11
C VAL A 128 -21.13 12.14 -22.40
N GLY A 129 -19.85 12.37 -22.16
CA GLY A 129 -18.80 11.35 -22.31
C GLY A 129 -19.03 10.14 -21.40
N GLY A 130 -19.41 10.36 -20.15
CA GLY A 130 -19.79 9.30 -19.21
C GLY A 130 -20.99 8.49 -19.67
N ALA A 131 -22.02 9.15 -20.22
CA ALA A 131 -23.19 8.47 -20.79
C ALA A 131 -22.81 7.59 -21.99
N PHE A 132 -21.96 8.08 -22.90
CA PHE A 132 -21.46 7.31 -24.05
C PHE A 132 -20.57 6.12 -23.62
N TYR A 133 -19.71 6.32 -22.62
CA TYR A 133 -18.92 5.22 -22.06
C TYR A 133 -19.82 4.15 -21.44
N GLY A 134 -20.83 4.56 -20.66
CA GLY A 134 -21.83 3.65 -20.10
C GLY A 134 -22.58 2.86 -21.18
N LEU A 135 -22.99 3.53 -22.26
CA LEU A 135 -23.62 2.87 -23.42
C LEU A 135 -22.67 1.88 -24.11
N ALA A 136 -21.40 2.23 -24.30
CA ALA A 136 -20.40 1.36 -24.91
C ALA A 136 -20.14 0.11 -24.06
N VAL A 137 -20.01 0.26 -22.74
CA VAL A 137 -19.85 -0.85 -21.79
C VAL A 137 -21.11 -1.72 -21.76
N PHE A 138 -22.30 -1.10 -21.75
CA PHE A 138 -23.57 -1.82 -21.80
C PHE A 138 -23.71 -2.64 -23.09
N MET A 139 -23.33 -2.06 -24.24
CA MET A 139 -23.28 -2.76 -25.53
C MET A 139 -22.24 -3.91 -25.57
N GLY A 140 -21.23 -3.89 -24.71
CA GLY A 140 -20.24 -4.97 -24.56
C GLY A 140 -20.67 -6.10 -23.61
N SER A 141 -21.63 -5.82 -22.73
CA SER A 141 -22.21 -6.80 -21.80
C SER A 141 -23.13 -7.81 -22.52
N ASP A 142 -23.34 -8.99 -21.93
CA ASP A 142 -24.17 -10.05 -22.52
C ASP A 142 -25.64 -9.62 -22.71
N SER A 143 -26.14 -8.69 -21.89
CA SER A 143 -27.45 -8.04 -22.12
C SER A 143 -27.47 -7.12 -23.35
N GLY A 144 -26.34 -6.55 -23.75
CA GLY A 144 -26.19 -5.68 -24.92
C GLY A 144 -26.05 -6.43 -26.24
N LYS A 145 -25.54 -7.67 -26.23
CA LYS A 145 -25.46 -8.53 -27.43
C LYS A 145 -26.83 -8.86 -28.01
N ASN A 146 -27.81 -9.17 -27.15
CA ASN A 146 -29.19 -9.48 -27.56
C ASN A 146 -29.90 -8.27 -28.23
N ILE A 147 -29.55 -7.04 -27.82
CA ILE A 147 -30.09 -5.81 -28.41
C ILE A 147 -29.42 -5.50 -29.75
N LYS A 148 -28.11 -5.76 -29.89
CA LYS A 148 -27.40 -5.64 -31.18
C LYS A 148 -28.02 -6.56 -32.23
N GLU A 149 -28.35 -7.80 -31.87
CA GLU A 149 -28.99 -8.74 -32.80
C GLU A 149 -30.41 -8.30 -33.18
N SER A 150 -31.20 -7.78 -32.24
CA SER A 150 -32.54 -7.21 -32.53
C SER A 150 -32.51 -5.95 -33.39
N ILE A 151 -31.52 -5.08 -33.21
CA ILE A 151 -31.37 -3.87 -34.04
C ILE A 151 -30.90 -4.25 -35.44
N TYR A 152 -30.00 -5.24 -35.55
CA TYR A 152 -29.52 -5.70 -36.85
C TYR A 152 -30.62 -6.40 -37.65
N SER A 153 -31.52 -7.16 -37.00
CA SER A 153 -32.67 -7.77 -37.66
C SER A 153 -33.69 -6.73 -38.12
N LEU A 154 -34.01 -5.73 -37.30
CA LEU A 154 -34.93 -4.64 -37.67
C LEU A 154 -34.40 -3.76 -38.80
N ILE A 155 -33.10 -3.44 -38.80
CA ILE A 155 -32.49 -2.67 -39.89
C ILE A 155 -32.49 -3.49 -41.19
N LYS A 156 -32.26 -4.80 -41.10
CA LYS A 156 -32.31 -5.70 -42.27
C LYS A 156 -33.73 -5.81 -42.83
N GLU A 157 -34.75 -5.82 -41.98
CA GLU A 157 -36.17 -5.88 -42.37
C GLU A 157 -36.69 -4.58 -43.00
N ILE A 158 -36.07 -3.43 -42.70
CA ILE A 158 -36.40 -2.13 -43.32
C ILE A 158 -35.68 -1.95 -44.67
N LEU A 159 -34.59 -2.67 -44.90
CA LEU A 159 -33.74 -2.52 -46.10
C LEU A 159 -34.10 -3.51 -47.24
N ASP A 160 -34.79 -4.62 -46.93
CA ASP A 160 -35.47 -5.50 -47.90
C ASP A 160 -36.86 -4.96 -48.27
#